data_AF-A0A0B5HVY3-F1
#
_entry.id   AF-A0A0B5HVY3-F1
#
_cell.length_a   1.000
_cell.length_b   1.000
_cell.length_c   1.000
_cell.angle_alpha   90.00
_cell.angle_beta   90.00
_cell.angle_gamma   90.00
#
_symmetry.space_group_name_H-M   'P 1'
#
loop_
_entity.id
_entity.type
_entity.pdbx_description
1 polymer ?
#
loop_
_entity_poly.entity_id
_entity_poly.type
_entity_poly.pdbx_seq_one_letter_code
_entity_poly.pdbx_strand_id
1 'polypeptide(L)' 'MKSKELKGKSSEELETQLLELQKELIKINTQVATGTTLKSPGQAGLVKKNIARLMSQLKK' A
#
# COMPACT_ATOMS: atom_id res chain seq x y z
N MET A 1 8.25 2.62 0.24
CA MET A 1 8.93 1.34 -0.10
C MET A 1 9.96 1.56 -1.20
N LYS A 2 11.19 1.08 -1.03
CA LYS A 2 12.20 1.04 -2.11
C LYS A 2 12.14 -0.33 -2.80
N SER A 3 12.23 -0.36 -4.13
CA SER A 3 12.14 -1.62 -4.90
C SER A 3 13.24 -2.63 -4.55
N LYS A 4 14.37 -2.18 -3.99
CA LYS A 4 15.44 -3.06 -3.50
C LYS A 4 15.02 -3.89 -2.28
N GLU A 5 14.18 -3.33 -1.41
CA GLU A 5 13.67 -4.00 -0.19
C GLU A 5 12.62 -5.07 -0.51
N LEU A 6 11.97 -4.96 -1.67
CA LEU A 6 10.93 -5.90 -2.11
C LEU A 6 11.52 -7.12 -2.84
N LYS A 7 12.74 -7.02 -3.37
CA LYS A 7 13.40 -8.12 -4.10
C LYS A 7 13.91 -9.25 -3.20
N GLY A 8 14.11 -8.97 -1.91
CA GLY A 8 14.61 -9.95 -0.94
C GLY A 8 13.53 -10.67 -0.15
N LYS A 9 12.25 -10.39 -0.43
CA LYS A 9 11.11 -10.96 0.28
C LYS A 9 10.52 -12.14 -0.46
N SER A 10 9.99 -13.09 0.30
CA SER A 10 9.25 -14.23 -0.27
C SER A 10 7.90 -13.76 -0.82
N SER A 11 7.33 -14.50 -1.78
CA SER A 11 6.01 -14.20 -2.35
C SER A 11 4.93 -14.11 -1.27
N GLU A 12 4.98 -14.97 -0.25
CA GLU A 12 4.03 -14.95 0.89
C GLU A 12 4.15 -13.66 1.72
N GLU A 13 5.36 -13.16 1.92
CA GLU A 13 5.59 -11.91 2.65
C GLU A 13 5.10 -10.70 1.84
N LEU A 14 5.30 -10.73 0.52
CA LEU A 14 4.79 -9.70 -0.39
C LEU A 14 3.25 -9.68 -0.41
N GLU A 15 2.60 -10.84 -0.43
CA GLU A 15 1.15 -10.95 -0.35
C GLU A 15 0.60 -10.48 1.00
N THR A 16 1.26 -10.85 2.10
CA THR A 16 0.89 -10.39 3.44
C THR A 16 0.97 -8.87 3.55
N GLN A 17 2.06 -8.26 3.08
CA GLN A 17 2.21 -6.81 3.06
C GLN A 17 1.20 -6.12 2.13
N LEU A 18 0.86 -6.75 1.01
CA LEU A 18 -0.14 -6.24 0.09
C LEU A 18 -1.53 -6.20 0.74
N LEU A 19 -1.91 -7.23 1.51
CA LEU A 19 -3.15 -7.23 2.29
C LEU A 19 -3.17 -6.14 3.36
N GLU A 20 -2.05 -5.92 4.07
CA GLU A 20 -1.95 -4.84 5.06
C GLU A 20 -2.15 -3.45 4.43
N LEU A 21 -1.47 -3.18 3.31
CA LEU A 21 -1.59 -1.90 2.61
C LEU A 21 -2.99 -1.68 2.02
N GLN A 22 -3.68 -2.74 1.60
CA GLN A 22 -5.08 -2.62 1.17
C GLN A 22 -6.00 -2.26 2.34
N LYS A 23 -5.82 -2.87 3.51
CA LYS A 23 -6.57 -2.50 4.73
C LYS A 23 -6.31 -1.05 5.11
N GLU A 24 -5.06 -0.59 5.00
CA GLU A 24 -4.71 0.81 5.24
C GLU A 24 -5.39 1.75 4.23
N LEU A 25 -5.40 1.38 2.95
CA LEU A 25 -6.08 2.15 1.90
C LEU A 25 -7.58 2.27 2.17
N ILE A 26 -8.23 1.20 2.64
CA ILE A 26 -9.65 1.25 3.02
C ILE A 26 -9.87 2.24 4.15
N LYS A 27 -9.04 2.23 5.21
CA LYS A 27 -9.14 3.20 6.31
C LYS A 27 -8.95 4.64 5.85
N ILE A 28 -8.03 4.88 4.92
CA ILE A 28 -7.82 6.22 4.35
C ILE A 28 -9.04 6.63 3.52
N ASN A 29 -9.57 5.73 2.69
CA ASN A 29 -10.74 6.01 1.87
C ASN A 29 -12.00 6.26 2.73
N THR A 30 -12.18 5.56 3.85
CA THR A 30 -13.30 5.83 4.76
C THR A 30 -13.15 7.19 5.46
N GLN A 31 -11.93 7.59 5.83
CA GLN A 31 -11.67 8.94 6.35
C GLN A 31 -11.99 10.02 5.31
N VAL A 32 -11.57 9.82 4.06
CA VAL A 32 -11.93 10.71 2.94
C VAL A 32 -13.45 10.79 2.75
N ALA A 33 -14.13 9.64 2.72
CA ALA A 33 -15.56 9.56 2.49
C ALA A 33 -16.39 10.17 3.64
N THR A 34 -15.91 10.06 4.88
CA THR A 34 -16.54 10.68 6.06
C THR A 34 -16.21 12.16 6.20
N GLY A 35 -15.43 12.74 5.29
CA GLY A 35 -15.04 14.15 5.34
C GLY A 35 -14.12 14.49 6.51
N THR A 36 -13.49 13.50 7.14
CA THR A 36 -12.53 13.75 8.22
C THR A 36 -11.22 14.29 7.64
N THR A 37 -10.61 15.24 8.35
CA THR A 37 -9.30 15.78 8.00
C THR A 37 -8.25 14.69 8.05
N LEU A 38 -7.77 14.27 6.88
CA LEU A 38 -6.63 13.39 6.75
C LEU A 38 -5.38 14.08 7.29
N LYS A 39 -4.58 13.36 8.09
CA LYS A 39 -3.27 13.87 8.57
C LYS A 39 -2.32 14.24 7.43
N SER A 40 -2.45 13.59 6.27
CA SER A 40 -1.71 13.94 5.07
C SER A 40 -2.52 13.63 3.81
N PRO A 41 -2.84 14.63 2.97
CA PRO A 41 -3.57 14.40 1.71
C PRO A 41 -2.80 13.51 0.73
N GLY A 42 -1.46 13.38 0.88
CA GLY A 42 -0.61 12.54 0.04
C GLY A 42 -0.57 11.05 0.42
N GLN A 43 -1.10 10.67 1.59
CA GLN A 43 -1.00 9.28 2.08
C GLN A 43 -1.70 8.28 1.16
N ALA A 44 -2.90 8.59 0.67
CA ALA A 44 -3.62 7.72 -0.26
C ALA A 44 -2.80 7.42 -1.52
N GLY A 45 -2.14 8.45 -2.08
CA GLY A 45 -1.28 8.30 -3.26
C GLY A 45 -0.02 7.48 -2.98
N LEU A 46 0.57 7.64 -1.80
CA LEU A 46 1.75 6.87 -1.38
C LEU A 46 1.42 5.38 -1.21
N VAL A 47 0.30 5.08 -0.56
CA VAL A 47 -0.18 3.70 -0.35
C VAL A 47 -0.47 3.02 -1.69
N LYS A 48 -1.18 3.70 -2.61
CA LYS A 48 -1.43 3.20 -3.97
C LYS A 48 -0.14 2.90 -4.75
N LYS A 49 0.86 3.79 -4.68
CA LYS A 49 2.18 3.56 -5.31
C LYS A 49 2.91 2.37 -4.69
N ASN A 50 2.81 2.17 -3.39
CA ASN A 50 3.42 1.01 -2.72
C ASN A 50 2.75 -0.30 -3.16
N ILE A 51 1.41 -0.34 -3.21
CA ILE A 51 0.65 -1.51 -3.72
C ILE A 51 1.06 -1.85 -5.15
N ALA A 52 1.15 -0.85 -6.04
CA ALA A 52 1.56 -1.07 -7.42
C ALA A 52 2.97 -1.67 -7.53
N ARG A 53 3.90 -1.26 -6.66
CA ARG A 53 5.27 -1.81 -6.61
C ARG A 53 5.29 -3.27 -6.13
N LEU A 54 4.48 -3.61 -5.14
CA LEU A 54 4.31 -4.99 -4.64
C LEU A 54 3.73 -5.91 -5.72
N MET A 55 2.62 -5.49 -6.35
CA MET A 55 2.01 -6.24 -7.45
C MET A 55 2.98 -6.44 -8.61
N SER A 56 3.79 -5.42 -8.92
CA SER A 56 4.81 -5.53 -9.96
C SER A 56 5.95 -6.49 -9.60
N GLN A 57 6.22 -6.76 -8.32
CA GLN A 57 7.19 -7.80 -7.94
C GLN A 57 6.55 -9.19 -7.96
N LEU A 58 5.30 -9.35 -7.53
CA LEU A 58 4.59 -10.63 -7.56
C LEU A 58 4.35 -11.16 -8.99
N LYS A 59 4.18 -10.27 -9.96
CA LYS A 59 3.97 -10.64 -11.38
C LYS A 59 5.26 -10.95 -12.13
N LYS A 60 6.42 -10.84 -11.48
CA LYS A 60 7.74 -10.91 -12.13
C LYS A 60 8.36 -12.29 -11.99
#